data_AF-A0A495QX85-F1
#
_entry.id   AF-A0A495QX85-F1
#
_cell.length_a   1.000
_cell.length_b   1.000
_cell.length_c   1.000
_cell.angle_alpha   90.00
_cell.angle_beta   90.00
_cell.angle_gamma   90.00
#
_symmetry.space_group_name_H-M   'P 1'
#
loop_
_entity.id
_entity.type
_entity.pdbx_description
1 polymer ?
#
loop_
_entity_poly.entity_id
_entity_poly.type
_entity_poly.pdbx_seq_one_letter_code
_entity_poly.pdbx_strand_id
1 'polypeptide(L)'
;MHPPPAPSIGLNEIDKLAAPVAEARDSPEWLHRWAQDVLASIDRGTHLAVMSGPYLGLLLDGRKTIESRFSRHRVAPFGQVTAGDVIFFKQTAGPVSAAGLAGEVRHIELDKTPLEEVATRYGEGIAPADDGFWADRSRARYATLITMASITTMEPFSIRKRDRRGWVVIAGSATPTAQEILF
;
A
#
# COMPACT_ATOMS: atom_id res chain seq x y z
N MET A 1 25.50 -20.04 9.27
CA MET A 1 25.40 -19.77 7.83
C MET A 1 24.30 -18.75 7.65
N HIS A 2 24.63 -17.47 7.38
CA HIS A 2 23.60 -16.47 7.09
C HIS A 2 22.97 -16.78 5.73
N PRO A 3 21.65 -16.66 5.56
CA PRO A 3 21.06 -16.72 4.23
C PRO A 3 21.68 -15.62 3.36
N PRO A 4 21.88 -15.85 2.05
CA PRO A 4 22.38 -14.82 1.15
C PRO A 4 21.47 -13.59 1.25
N PRO A 5 22.02 -12.36 1.19
CA PRO A 5 21.20 -11.16 1.19
C PRO A 5 20.22 -11.23 0.01
N ALA A 6 18.94 -11.00 0.30
CA ALA A 6 17.91 -11.00 -0.73
C ALA A 6 18.31 -10.07 -1.89
N PRO A 7 18.00 -10.44 -3.14
CA PRO A 7 18.31 -9.62 -4.30
C PRO A 7 17.79 -8.20 -4.08
N SER A 8 18.63 -7.23 -4.44
CA SER A 8 18.40 -5.83 -4.11
C SER A 8 18.17 -5.00 -5.35
N ILE A 9 16.96 -4.46 -5.49
CA ILE A 9 16.53 -3.62 -6.61
C ILE A 9 16.43 -2.15 -6.19
N GLY A 10 16.57 -1.24 -7.14
CA GLY A 10 16.25 0.18 -7.00
C GLY A 10 14.76 0.41 -6.83
N LEU A 11 14.39 1.57 -6.26
CA LEU A 11 12.99 1.95 -6.06
C LEU A 11 12.21 2.09 -7.39
N ASN A 12 12.90 2.52 -8.43
CA ASN A 12 12.41 2.61 -9.81
C ASN A 12 12.49 1.29 -10.57
N GLU A 13 12.87 0.20 -9.90
CA GLU A 13 13.02 -1.12 -10.51
C GLU A 13 11.98 -2.11 -9.97
N ILE A 14 10.95 -1.64 -9.26
CA ILE A 14 9.88 -2.51 -8.74
C ILE A 14 9.15 -3.24 -9.87
N ASP A 15 9.12 -2.66 -11.07
CA ASP A 15 8.60 -3.30 -12.27
C ASP A 15 9.38 -4.58 -12.65
N LYS A 16 10.64 -4.73 -12.19
CA LYS A 16 11.40 -5.98 -12.37
C LYS A 16 10.83 -7.15 -11.59
N LEU A 17 9.89 -6.91 -10.66
CA LEU A 17 9.14 -7.96 -9.99
C LEU A 17 8.06 -8.55 -10.88
N ALA A 18 7.68 -7.88 -11.98
CA ALA A 18 6.64 -8.36 -12.86
C ALA A 18 6.99 -9.75 -13.44
N ALA A 19 8.21 -9.94 -13.93
CA ALA A 19 8.66 -11.24 -14.43
C ALA A 19 8.54 -12.39 -13.39
N PRO A 20 9.16 -12.30 -12.19
CA PRO A 20 9.04 -13.38 -11.21
C PRO A 20 7.61 -13.56 -10.68
N VAL A 21 6.82 -12.50 -10.59
CA VAL A 21 5.40 -12.59 -10.22
C VAL A 21 4.57 -13.29 -11.30
N ALA A 22 4.83 -13.01 -12.58
CA ALA A 22 4.15 -13.68 -13.69
C ALA A 22 4.45 -15.19 -13.72
N GLU A 23 5.65 -15.59 -13.32
CA GLU A 23 6.07 -17.00 -13.28
C GLU A 23 5.60 -17.73 -12.01
N ALA A 24 5.28 -17.01 -10.94
CA ALA A 24 4.86 -17.58 -9.65
C ALA A 24 3.45 -18.18 -9.72
N ARG A 25 3.38 -19.51 -9.65
CA ARG A 25 2.13 -20.30 -9.77
C ARG A 25 1.10 -20.02 -8.69
N ASP A 26 1.55 -19.63 -7.50
CA ASP A 26 0.69 -19.41 -6.33
C ASP A 26 0.31 -17.93 -6.14
N SER A 27 0.69 -17.05 -7.07
CA SER A 27 0.27 -15.65 -7.03
C SER A 27 -1.23 -15.54 -7.31
N PRO A 28 -1.96 -14.72 -6.55
CA PRO A 28 -3.37 -14.47 -6.84
C PRO A 28 -3.52 -13.78 -8.21
N GLU A 29 -4.67 -14.01 -8.86
CA GLU A 29 -4.93 -13.54 -10.24
C GLU A 29 -4.68 -12.04 -10.41
N TRP A 30 -5.09 -11.22 -9.45
CA TRP A 30 -4.90 -9.77 -9.50
C TRP A 30 -3.42 -9.36 -9.55
N LEU A 31 -2.56 -10.12 -8.89
CA LEU A 31 -1.12 -9.85 -8.85
C LEU A 31 -0.45 -10.36 -10.14
N HIS A 32 -0.92 -11.48 -10.68
CA HIS A 32 -0.51 -11.96 -11.99
C HIS A 32 -0.90 -10.97 -13.11
N ARG A 33 -2.12 -10.41 -13.05
CA ARG A 33 -2.58 -9.37 -13.97
C ARG A 33 -1.72 -8.12 -13.89
N TRP A 34 -1.40 -7.65 -12.68
CA TRP A 34 -0.46 -6.54 -12.49
C TRP A 34 0.88 -6.82 -13.20
N ALA A 35 1.42 -8.02 -13.04
CA ALA A 35 2.67 -8.40 -13.69
C ALA A 35 2.57 -8.41 -15.22
N GLN A 36 1.48 -8.94 -15.77
CA GLN A 36 1.23 -8.92 -17.22
C GLN A 36 1.12 -7.49 -17.76
N ASP A 37 0.36 -6.62 -17.07
CA ASP A 37 0.20 -5.21 -17.43
C ASP A 37 1.57 -4.50 -17.45
N VAL A 38 2.38 -4.66 -16.40
CA VAL A 38 3.72 -4.05 -16.31
C VAL A 38 4.66 -4.57 -17.41
N LEU A 39 4.67 -5.88 -17.68
CA LEU A 39 5.47 -6.46 -18.77
C LEU A 39 5.02 -5.97 -20.16
N ALA A 40 3.72 -5.68 -20.32
CA ALA A 40 3.15 -5.09 -21.52
C ALA A 40 3.31 -3.56 -21.59
N SER A 41 4.01 -2.93 -20.62
CA SER A 41 4.17 -1.48 -20.52
C SER A 41 2.84 -0.72 -20.40
N ILE A 42 1.84 -1.33 -19.74
CA ILE A 42 0.57 -0.71 -19.38
C ILE A 42 0.71 -0.08 -18.00
N ASP A 43 0.37 1.20 -17.89
CA ASP A 43 0.41 1.93 -16.62
C ASP A 43 -0.57 1.31 -15.61
N ARG A 44 -0.02 0.79 -14.52
CA ARG A 44 -0.79 0.25 -13.40
C ARG A 44 -0.41 0.96 -12.12
N GLY A 45 -1.41 1.51 -11.42
CA GLY A 45 -1.20 2.18 -10.13
C GLY A 45 -0.43 1.28 -9.17
N THR A 46 0.82 1.65 -8.90
CA THR A 46 1.77 0.82 -8.16
C THR A 46 2.44 1.64 -7.07
N HIS A 47 2.37 1.15 -5.84
CA HIS A 47 2.84 1.88 -4.66
C HIS A 47 3.73 1.00 -3.78
N LEU A 48 4.55 1.65 -2.97
CA LEU A 48 5.31 1.03 -1.90
C LEU A 48 4.92 1.67 -0.57
N ALA A 49 4.37 0.86 0.34
CA ALA A 49 4.07 1.24 1.71
C ALA A 49 5.15 0.71 2.65
N VAL A 50 5.79 1.61 3.40
CA VAL A 50 6.72 1.22 4.48
C VAL A 50 5.93 1.06 5.77
N MET A 51 6.03 -0.13 6.35
CA MET A 51 5.28 -0.55 7.52
C MET A 51 6.20 -0.59 8.75
N SER A 52 5.82 0.15 9.79
CA SER A 52 6.30 -0.09 11.14
C SER A 52 5.37 -1.10 11.82
N GLY A 53 5.93 -2.03 12.60
CA GLY A 53 5.14 -3.04 13.30
C GLY A 53 4.13 -2.40 14.28
N PRO A 54 3.00 -3.10 14.57
CA PRO A 54 2.67 -4.47 14.17
C PRO A 54 1.83 -4.61 12.88
N TYR A 55 1.56 -3.50 12.18
CA TYR A 55 0.44 -3.42 11.23
C TYR A 55 0.50 -4.35 10.00
N LEU A 56 1.68 -4.68 9.48
CA LEU A 56 1.77 -5.63 8.36
C LEU A 56 1.31 -7.04 8.77
N GLY A 57 1.66 -7.48 9.98
CA GLY A 57 1.19 -8.76 10.51
C GLY A 57 -0.33 -8.76 10.67
N LEU A 58 -0.90 -7.66 11.17
CA LEU A 58 -2.35 -7.50 11.33
C LEU A 58 -3.08 -7.50 9.98
N LEU A 59 -2.48 -6.96 8.92
CA LEU A 59 -3.07 -7.06 7.58
C LEU A 59 -3.09 -8.50 7.10
N LEU A 60 -1.97 -9.21 7.25
CA LEU A 60 -1.80 -10.58 6.77
C LEU A 60 -2.67 -11.59 7.54
N ASP A 61 -2.94 -11.34 8.82
CA ASP A 61 -3.85 -12.19 9.62
C ASP A 61 -5.32 -11.76 9.54
N GLY A 62 -5.62 -10.67 8.83
CA GLY A 62 -6.98 -10.18 8.58
C GLY A 62 -7.59 -9.36 9.72
N ARG A 63 -6.90 -9.15 10.85
CA ARG A 63 -7.39 -8.29 11.93
C ARG A 63 -7.43 -6.81 11.55
N LYS A 64 -6.49 -6.39 10.70
CA LYS A 64 -6.49 -5.08 10.06
C LYS A 64 -6.98 -5.26 8.62
N THR A 65 -7.98 -4.48 8.23
CA THR A 65 -8.57 -4.52 6.89
C THR A 65 -8.43 -3.19 6.15
N ILE A 66 -8.01 -2.13 6.85
CA ILE A 66 -7.79 -0.80 6.29
C ILE A 66 -6.34 -0.39 6.52
N GLU A 67 -5.57 -0.16 5.47
CA GLU A 67 -4.30 0.57 5.57
C GLU A 67 -4.59 2.07 5.69
N SER A 68 -4.07 2.71 6.73
CA SER A 68 -4.36 4.11 7.05
C SER A 68 -3.10 4.94 7.15
N ARG A 69 -3.13 6.12 6.50
CA ARG A 69 -2.03 7.08 6.53
C ARG A 69 -2.55 8.44 6.94
N PHE A 70 -1.93 9.02 7.96
CA PHE A 70 -2.27 10.31 8.52
C PHE A 70 -1.10 11.27 8.32
N SER A 71 -1.38 12.50 7.92
CA SER A 71 -0.34 13.48 7.63
C SER A 71 -0.80 14.91 7.89
N ARG A 72 0.17 15.79 8.18
CA ARG A 72 -0.07 17.24 8.34
C ARG A 72 -0.18 17.98 7.02
N HIS A 73 0.42 17.41 5.97
CA HIS A 73 0.54 18.00 4.64
C HIS A 73 -0.16 17.10 3.64
N ARG A 74 -0.67 17.67 2.55
CA ARG A 74 -1.30 16.91 1.48
C ARG A 74 -0.24 16.17 0.66
N VAL A 75 0.18 14.99 1.12
CA VAL A 75 1.25 14.18 0.52
C VAL A 75 0.79 12.75 0.28
N ALA A 76 1.48 12.03 -0.60
CA ALA A 76 1.18 10.63 -0.90
C ALA A 76 1.06 9.79 0.40
N PRO A 77 0.03 8.93 0.51
CA PRO A 77 -0.88 8.50 -0.57
C PRO A 77 -2.09 9.41 -0.87
N PHE A 78 -2.24 10.55 -0.21
CA PHE A 78 -3.44 11.39 -0.38
C PHE A 78 -3.63 11.88 -1.82
N GLY A 79 -4.78 11.53 -2.41
CA GLY A 79 -5.13 11.82 -3.80
C GLY A 79 -4.27 11.12 -4.85
N GLN A 80 -3.55 10.06 -4.49
CA GLN A 80 -2.61 9.35 -5.39
C GLN A 80 -2.89 7.86 -5.52
N VAL A 81 -3.45 7.23 -4.48
CA VAL A 81 -3.90 5.84 -4.55
C VAL A 81 -5.37 5.78 -4.92
N THR A 82 -5.70 4.83 -5.78
CA THR A 82 -7.06 4.54 -6.26
C THR A 82 -7.42 3.06 -6.05
N ALA A 83 -8.72 2.75 -6.13
CA ALA A 83 -9.16 1.37 -6.09
C ALA A 83 -8.57 0.58 -7.27
N GLY A 84 -8.13 -0.65 -7.03
CA GLY A 84 -7.48 -1.51 -8.02
C GLY A 84 -5.96 -1.33 -8.15
N ASP A 85 -5.37 -0.38 -7.43
CA ASP A 85 -3.92 -0.22 -7.35
C ASP A 85 -3.27 -1.37 -6.57
N VAL A 86 -2.02 -1.69 -6.92
CA VAL A 86 -1.19 -2.65 -6.18
C VAL A 86 -0.26 -1.93 -5.22
N ILE A 87 -0.26 -2.37 -3.96
CA ILE A 87 0.58 -1.83 -2.89
C ILE A 87 1.54 -2.91 -2.42
N PHE A 88 2.83 -2.69 -2.63
CA PHE A 88 3.89 -3.51 -2.05
C PHE A 88 4.19 -3.06 -0.62
N PHE A 89 4.27 -4.01 0.32
CA PHE A 89 4.51 -3.73 1.73
C PHE A 89 5.94 -4.06 2.14
N LYS A 90 6.69 -3.02 2.49
CA LYS A 90 8.06 -3.10 2.99
C LYS A 90 8.08 -2.96 4.50
N GLN A 91 8.73 -3.87 5.22
CA GLN A 91 9.01 -3.64 6.63
C GLN A 91 10.06 -2.54 6.82
N THR A 92 9.93 -1.75 7.87
CA THR A 92 10.97 -0.78 8.28
C THR A 92 12.28 -1.51 8.50
N ALA A 93 13.37 -1.04 7.87
CA ALA A 93 14.67 -1.72 7.83
C ALA A 93 14.68 -3.19 7.31
N GLY A 94 13.54 -3.75 6.92
CA GLY A 94 13.39 -5.12 6.39
C GLY A 94 13.06 -5.16 4.89
N PRO A 95 12.79 -6.36 4.34
CA PRO A 95 12.43 -6.53 2.93
C PRO A 95 11.00 -6.07 2.64
N VAL A 96 10.65 -6.06 1.35
CA VAL A 96 9.26 -6.21 0.92
C VAL A 96 8.92 -7.69 0.98
N SER A 97 7.77 -8.02 1.58
CA SER A 97 7.38 -9.42 1.82
C SER A 97 5.88 -9.68 1.61
N ALA A 98 5.13 -8.67 1.17
CA ALA A 98 3.71 -8.82 0.88
C ALA A 98 3.26 -7.80 -0.17
N ALA A 99 2.15 -8.11 -0.82
CA ALA A 99 1.45 -7.23 -1.74
C ALA A 99 -0.04 -7.22 -1.40
N GLY A 100 -0.69 -6.07 -1.57
CA GLY A 100 -2.13 -5.91 -1.41
C GLY A 100 -2.77 -5.24 -2.60
N LEU A 101 -4.02 -5.61 -2.84
CA LEU A 101 -4.91 -4.96 -3.79
C LEU A 101 -5.74 -3.90 -3.06
N ALA A 102 -5.60 -2.65 -3.48
CA ALA A 102 -6.40 -1.55 -2.94
C ALA A 102 -7.88 -1.75 -3.32
N GLY A 103 -8.74 -1.81 -2.32
CA GLY A 103 -10.18 -1.75 -2.46
C GLY A 103 -10.67 -0.30 -2.50
N GLU A 104 -11.73 -0.02 -1.75
CA GLU A 104 -12.24 1.33 -1.59
C GLU A 104 -11.18 2.26 -0.96
N VAL A 105 -10.99 3.43 -1.58
CA VAL A 105 -10.07 4.46 -1.10
C VAL A 105 -10.84 5.71 -0.70
N ARG A 106 -10.55 6.21 0.50
CA ARG A 106 -11.08 7.48 1.01
C ARG A 106 -9.94 8.45 1.29
N HIS A 107 -10.04 9.64 0.71
CA HIS A 107 -9.16 10.78 0.99
C HIS A 107 -9.94 11.80 1.82
N ILE A 108 -9.57 11.94 3.09
CA ILE A 108 -10.33 12.70 4.10
C ILE A 108 -9.52 13.92 4.54
N GLU A 109 -10.13 15.10 4.43
CA GLU A 109 -9.64 16.32 5.09
C GLU A 109 -10.20 16.37 6.51
N LEU A 110 -9.30 16.35 7.51
CA LEU A 110 -9.66 16.16 8.92
C LEU A 110 -10.23 17.43 9.59
N ASP A 111 -10.19 18.56 8.89
CA ASP A 111 -10.92 19.78 9.27
C ASP A 111 -12.43 19.67 8.98
N LYS A 112 -12.81 18.89 7.95
CA LYS A 112 -14.19 18.62 7.55
C LYS A 112 -14.76 17.35 8.19
N THR A 113 -13.92 16.35 8.42
CA THR A 113 -14.30 15.09 9.06
C THR A 113 -13.35 14.84 10.23
N PRO A 114 -13.77 15.17 11.47
CA PRO A 114 -12.90 15.10 12.64
C PRO A 114 -12.30 13.71 12.86
N LEU A 115 -11.15 13.66 13.53
CA LEU A 115 -10.45 12.41 13.81
C LEU A 115 -11.30 11.45 14.65
N GLU A 116 -12.15 11.95 15.56
CA GLU A 116 -13.07 11.09 16.32
C GLU A 116 -14.06 10.37 15.41
N GLU A 117 -14.59 11.04 14.38
CA GLU A 117 -15.53 10.43 13.42
C GLU A 117 -14.83 9.35 12.60
N VAL A 118 -13.58 9.58 12.20
CA VAL A 118 -12.75 8.56 11.54
C VAL A 118 -12.52 7.37 12.47
N ALA A 119 -12.22 7.61 13.75
CA ALA A 119 -12.01 6.56 14.73
C ALA A 119 -13.28 5.73 14.96
N THR A 120 -14.44 6.37 15.10
CA THR A 120 -15.72 5.68 15.28
C THR A 120 -16.10 4.84 14.07
N ARG A 121 -15.92 5.37 12.84
CA ARG A 121 -16.37 4.69 11.62
C ARG A 121 -15.42 3.62 11.11
N TYR A 122 -14.12 3.82 11.26
CA TYR A 122 -13.10 3.00 10.62
C TYR A 122 -12.12 2.37 11.62
N GLY A 123 -12.25 2.65 12.92
CA GLY A 123 -11.32 2.20 13.94
C GLY A 123 -11.15 0.69 13.99
N GLU A 124 -12.24 -0.07 13.85
CA GLU A 124 -12.20 -1.53 13.79
C GLU A 124 -11.30 -2.02 12.65
N GLY A 125 -11.53 -1.57 11.42
CA GLY A 125 -10.72 -1.97 10.26
C GLY A 125 -9.29 -1.42 10.25
N ILE A 126 -9.07 -0.26 10.89
CA ILE A 126 -7.72 0.31 11.06
C ILE A 126 -6.90 -0.49 12.06
N ALA A 127 -7.56 -1.14 13.03
CA ALA A 127 -6.95 -1.91 14.11
C ALA A 127 -5.76 -1.18 14.78
N PRO A 128 -6.01 -0.05 15.49
CA PRO A 128 -5.00 0.61 16.32
C PRO A 128 -4.29 -0.39 17.23
N ALA A 129 -2.95 -0.38 17.23
CA ALA A 129 -2.16 -1.35 18.00
C ALA A 129 -2.04 -0.99 19.49
N ASP A 130 -2.31 0.26 19.84
CA ASP A 130 -2.13 0.83 21.17
C ASP A 130 -3.07 2.02 21.40
N ASP A 131 -3.30 2.37 22.66
CA ASP A 131 -4.20 3.45 23.08
C ASP A 131 -3.71 4.84 22.64
N GLY A 132 -2.41 5.00 22.37
CA GLY A 132 -1.79 6.24 21.93
C GLY A 132 -2.01 6.56 20.46
N PHE A 133 -2.43 5.58 19.65
CA PHE A 133 -2.56 5.69 18.20
C PHE A 133 -3.28 6.97 17.74
N TRP A 134 -4.45 7.26 18.29
CA TRP A 134 -5.24 8.42 17.87
C TRP A 134 -4.64 9.73 18.39
N ALA A 135 -4.12 9.74 19.62
CA ALA A 135 -3.46 10.91 20.21
C ALA A 135 -2.24 11.35 19.39
N ASP A 136 -1.43 10.40 18.92
CA ASP A 136 -0.27 10.65 18.05
C ASP A 136 -0.66 11.29 16.72
N ARG A 137 -1.91 11.08 16.28
CA ARG A 137 -2.47 11.57 15.01
C ARG A 137 -3.33 12.83 15.17
N SER A 138 -3.47 13.35 16.39
CA SER A 138 -4.26 14.56 16.71
C SER A 138 -3.90 15.80 15.89
N ARG A 139 -2.66 15.89 15.40
CA ARG A 139 -2.18 17.02 14.57
C ARG A 139 -2.31 16.79 13.07
N ALA A 140 -2.79 15.62 12.64
CA ALA A 140 -3.00 15.34 11.23
C ALA A 140 -4.09 16.24 10.65
N ARG A 141 -3.95 16.58 9.37
CA ARG A 141 -4.92 17.36 8.59
C ARG A 141 -5.52 16.55 7.46
N TYR A 142 -4.86 15.47 7.07
CA TYR A 142 -5.27 14.60 5.99
C TYR A 142 -5.16 13.14 6.43
N ALA A 143 -6.15 12.34 6.06
CA ALA A 143 -6.10 10.90 6.17
C ALA A 143 -6.38 10.25 4.81
N THR A 144 -5.68 9.16 4.52
CA THR A 144 -6.01 8.24 3.43
C THR A 144 -6.31 6.90 4.05
N LEU A 145 -7.50 6.38 3.78
CA LEU A 145 -7.96 5.06 4.21
C LEU A 145 -8.13 4.19 2.98
N ILE A 146 -7.50 3.02 3.00
CA ILE A 146 -7.46 2.10 1.86
C ILE A 146 -7.95 0.75 2.41
N THR A 147 -9.15 0.30 2.03
CA THR A 147 -9.55 -1.07 2.37
C THR A 147 -8.69 -2.04 1.57
N MET A 148 -8.29 -3.15 2.17
CA MET A 148 -7.57 -4.22 1.47
C MET A 148 -8.61 -5.16 0.85
N ALA A 149 -8.76 -5.11 -0.47
CA ALA A 149 -9.61 -6.06 -1.19
C ALA A 149 -9.02 -7.47 -1.16
N SER A 150 -7.68 -7.55 -1.20
CA SER A 150 -6.93 -8.78 -1.04
C SER A 150 -5.52 -8.45 -0.54
N ILE A 151 -4.89 -9.37 0.18
CA ILE A 151 -3.49 -9.30 0.56
C ILE A 151 -2.88 -10.69 0.44
N THR A 152 -1.62 -10.75 -0.01
CA THR A 152 -0.87 -12.00 -0.07
C THR A 152 0.57 -11.78 0.38
N THR A 153 1.17 -12.82 0.96
CA THR A 153 2.61 -12.90 1.19
C THR A 153 3.33 -13.16 -0.12
N MET A 154 4.59 -12.76 -0.21
CA MET A 154 5.45 -13.04 -1.35
C MET A 154 6.88 -13.34 -0.90
N GLU A 155 7.66 -13.93 -1.79
CA GLU A 155 9.08 -14.17 -1.54
C GLU A 155 9.78 -12.83 -1.22
N PRO A 156 10.48 -12.72 -0.08
CA PRO A 156 11.03 -11.44 0.33
C PRO A 156 12.12 -10.90 -0.59
N PHE A 157 12.06 -9.61 -0.93
CA PHE A 157 13.11 -8.94 -1.70
C PHE A 157 13.48 -7.59 -1.09
N SER A 158 14.72 -7.16 -1.35
CA SER A 158 15.25 -5.92 -0.78
C SER A 158 15.14 -4.76 -1.76
N ILE A 159 14.67 -3.61 -1.28
CA ILE A 159 14.69 -2.37 -2.06
C ILE A 159 15.75 -1.42 -1.48
N ARG A 160 16.68 -0.97 -2.32
CA ARG A 160 17.61 0.13 -2.00
C ARG A 160 16.84 1.43 -2.01
N LYS A 161 16.42 1.87 -0.82
CA LYS A 161 15.75 3.14 -0.60
C LYS A 161 16.59 3.99 0.34
N ARG A 162 16.98 5.19 -0.12
CA ARG A 162 17.72 6.17 0.70
C ARG A 162 16.82 7.28 1.25
N ASP A 163 15.63 7.46 0.70
CA ASP A 163 14.70 8.49 1.17
C ASP A 163 13.89 8.01 2.40
N ARG A 164 13.43 8.95 3.24
CA ARG A 164 12.72 8.67 4.50
C ARG A 164 11.20 8.60 4.37
N ARG A 165 10.64 8.64 3.16
CA ARG A 165 9.18 8.61 2.96
C ARG A 165 8.59 7.27 3.38
N GLY A 166 7.48 7.31 4.09
CA GLY A 166 6.71 6.11 4.47
C GLY A 166 5.85 5.55 3.34
N TRP A 167 5.67 6.31 2.25
CA TRP A 167 4.93 5.92 1.05
C TRP A 167 5.67 6.39 -0.19
N VAL A 168 5.66 5.58 -1.25
CA VAL A 168 6.20 5.94 -2.56
C VAL A 168 5.19 5.56 -3.63
N VAL A 169 4.89 6.49 -4.53
CA VAL A 169 4.21 6.22 -5.80
C VAL A 169 5.28 5.82 -6.81
N ILE A 170 5.14 4.64 -7.41
CA ILE A 170 6.10 4.09 -8.37
C ILE A 170 5.60 4.37 -9.78
N ALA A 171 4.36 3.99 -10.03
CA ALA A 171 3.58 4.34 -11.21
C ALA A 171 2.23 4.89 -10.73
N GLY A 172 1.83 6.04 -11.25
CA GLY A 172 0.50 6.57 -10.99
C GLY A 172 -0.54 5.75 -11.75
N SER A 173 -1.74 5.63 -11.20
CA SER A 173 -2.88 5.19 -11.99
C SER A 173 -3.13 6.23 -13.10
N ALA A 174 -3.20 5.78 -14.36
CA ALA A 174 -3.79 6.60 -15.40
C ALA A 174 -5.20 6.96 -14.92
N THR A 175 -5.54 8.25 -14.92
CA THR A 175 -6.93 8.65 -14.64
C THR A 175 -7.77 7.97 -15.71
N PRO A 176 -8.74 7.09 -15.39
CA PRO A 176 -9.61 6.56 -16.41
C PRO A 176 -10.28 7.76 -17.08
N THR A 177 -10.05 7.92 -18.37
CA THR A 177 -10.79 8.87 -19.18
C THR A 177 -12.27 8.58 -18.95
N ALA A 178 -13.11 9.61 -18.82
CA ALA A 178 -14.52 9.51 -18.43
C ALA A 178 -15.42 8.62 -19.33
N GLN A 179 -14.84 7.87 -20.27
CA GLN A 179 -15.51 6.94 -21.17
C GLN A 179 -15.54 5.49 -20.67
N GLU A 180 -14.78 5.11 -19.63
CA GLU A 180 -14.74 3.72 -19.13
C GLU A 180 -15.67 3.42 -17.94
N ILE A 181 -16.44 4.41 -17.46
CA ILE A 181 -17.40 4.22 -16.35
C ILE A 181 -18.81 3.82 -16.84
N LEU A 182 -19.00 3.63 -18.14
CA LEU A 182 -20.28 3.20 -18.72
C LEU A 182 -20.12 1.94 -19.56
N PHE A 183 -19.94 0.79 -18.91
CA PHE A 183 -20.32 -0.54 -19.43
C PHE A 183 -20.76 -1.45 -18.29
#